data_AF-A0A315C8Z9-F1
#
_entry.id   AF-A0A315C8Z9-F1
#
_cell.length_a   1.000
_cell.length_b   1.000
_cell.length_c   1.000
_cell.angle_alpha   90.00
_cell.angle_beta   90.00
_cell.angle_gamma   90.00
#
_symmetry.space_group_name_H-M   'P 1'
#
loop_
_entity.id
_entity.type
_entity.pdbx_description
1 polymer ?
#
loop_
_entity_poly.entity_id
_entity_poly.type
_entity_poly.pdbx_seq_one_letter_code
_entity_poly.pdbx_strand_id
1 'polypeptide(L)'
;MNSNDSQYEIRNCVFAYKCEADWETLEDTNKEKIRLCHACEKEVHFCEDDKELTSSIRDNFCVAFERVEKNRIVKLMGLIRPDSR
;
A
#
# COMPACT_ATOMS: atom_id res chain seq x y z
N MET A 1 -16.04 0.18 -17.99
CA MET A 1 -16.18 -0.59 -16.74
C MET A 1 -15.49 0.21 -15.65
N ASN A 2 -16.18 0.48 -14.53
CA ASN A 2 -15.69 1.32 -13.44
C ASN A 2 -14.38 0.77 -12.84
N SER A 3 -13.27 1.43 -13.11
CA SER A 3 -12.08 1.31 -12.26
C SER A 3 -12.34 2.14 -11.02
N ASN A 4 -12.92 1.54 -9.97
CA ASN A 4 -12.74 2.05 -8.62
C ASN A 4 -11.29 1.72 -8.24
N ASP A 5 -10.36 2.54 -8.75
CA ASP A 5 -8.97 2.48 -8.35
C ASP A 5 -8.89 3.22 -7.02
N SER A 6 -8.86 2.45 -5.94
CA SER A 6 -8.46 2.95 -4.62
C SER A 6 -7.14 3.69 -4.79
N GLN A 7 -7.19 5.04 -4.78
CA GLN A 7 -6.00 5.89 -4.97
C GLN A 7 -4.97 5.69 -3.86
N TYR A 8 -5.36 5.04 -2.76
CA TYR A 8 -4.54 4.77 -1.60
C TYR A 8 -4.25 3.28 -1.45
N GLU A 9 -2.99 2.92 -1.20
CA GLU A 9 -2.57 1.56 -0.87
C GLU A 9 -2.19 1.49 0.62
N ILE A 10 -2.77 0.54 1.34
CA ILE A 10 -2.40 0.24 2.73
C ILE A 10 -1.37 -0.88 2.76
N ARG A 11 -0.26 -0.67 3.47
CA ARG A 11 0.78 -1.67 3.71
C ARG A 11 1.04 -1.91 5.18
N ASN A 12 1.78 -3.00 5.43
CA ASN A 12 2.13 -3.48 6.77
C ASN A 12 0.92 -3.86 7.65
N CYS A 13 -0.25 -4.02 7.03
CA CYS A 13 -1.41 -4.58 7.70
C CYS A 13 -1.21 -6.08 7.89
N VAL A 14 -1.56 -6.61 9.07
CA VAL A 14 -1.54 -8.07 9.33
C VAL A 14 -2.42 -8.84 8.34
N PHE A 15 -3.46 -8.18 7.84
CA PHE A 15 -4.33 -8.68 6.79
C PHE A 15 -3.95 -8.16 5.41
N ALA A 16 -2.71 -7.74 5.12
CA ALA A 16 -2.33 -7.10 3.84
C ALA A 16 -2.79 -7.87 2.57
N TYR A 17 -2.97 -9.19 2.66
CA TYR A 17 -3.47 -10.01 1.56
C TYR A 17 -5.00 -9.98 1.36
N LYS A 18 -5.73 -9.42 2.32
CA LYS A 18 -7.21 -9.42 2.42
C LYS A 18 -7.77 -8.09 2.95
N CYS A 19 -6.91 -7.11 3.22
CA CYS A 19 -7.26 -5.81 3.74
C CYS A 19 -7.75 -4.98 2.56
N GLU A 20 -9.04 -5.14 2.26
CA GLU A 20 -9.77 -4.32 1.29
C GLU A 20 -10.22 -2.98 1.90
N ALA A 21 -9.66 -2.60 3.06
CA ALA A 21 -9.93 -1.32 3.68
C ALA A 21 -9.29 -0.21 2.85
N ASP A 22 -10.09 0.80 2.54
CA ASP A 22 -9.65 1.98 1.82
C ASP A 22 -9.37 3.11 2.82
N TRP A 23 -8.35 3.93 2.59
CA TRP A 23 -8.04 5.08 3.43
C TRP A 23 -9.29 5.95 3.66
N GLU A 24 -10.10 6.15 2.62
CA GLU A 24 -11.33 6.94 2.67
C GLU A 24 -12.41 6.33 3.57
N THR A 25 -12.41 5.00 3.73
CA THR A 25 -13.37 4.24 4.56
C THR A 25 -12.94 4.04 6.01
N LEU A 26 -11.67 4.34 6.34
CA LEU A 26 -11.16 4.24 7.69
C LEU A 26 -11.75 5.34 8.59
N GLU A 27 -11.84 5.05 9.89
CA GLU A 27 -12.34 6.00 10.87
C GLU A 27 -11.30 7.08 11.15
N ASP A 28 -11.67 8.35 10.94
CA ASP A 28 -10.85 9.49 11.35
C ASP A 28 -10.63 9.50 12.87
N THR A 29 -9.37 9.70 13.26
CA THR A 29 -9.00 9.86 14.66
C THR A 29 -8.83 11.36 15.00
N ASN A 30 -8.36 11.64 16.22
CA ASN A 30 -7.94 12.99 16.62
C ASN A 30 -6.78 13.56 15.78
N LYS A 31 -6.11 12.77 14.95
CA LYS A 31 -5.02 13.22 14.08
C LYS A 31 -5.43 13.10 12.61
N GLU A 32 -5.29 14.20 11.87
CA GLU A 32 -5.57 14.33 10.45
C GLU A 32 -4.85 13.32 9.53
N LYS A 33 -3.67 12.85 9.94
CA LYS A 33 -2.87 11.84 9.19
C LYS A 33 -2.91 10.44 9.80
N ILE A 34 -3.79 10.19 10.78
CA ILE A 34 -3.95 8.86 11.37
C ILE A 34 -5.42 8.49 11.35
N ARG A 35 -5.71 7.33 10.79
CA ARG A 35 -7.05 6.73 10.79
C ARG A 35 -7.03 5.37 11.46
N LEU A 36 -8.13 4.97 12.09
CA LEU A 36 -8.27 3.67 12.72
C LEU A 36 -8.89 2.69 11.73
N CYS A 37 -8.24 1.53 11.56
CA CYS A 37 -8.80 0.43 10.79
C CYS A 37 -9.56 -0.52 11.71
N HIS A 38 -10.88 -0.62 11.54
CA HIS A 38 -11.71 -1.57 12.27
C HIS A 38 -11.45 -3.04 11.89
N ALA A 39 -10.89 -3.30 10.69
CA ALA A 39 -10.61 -4.67 10.25
C ALA A 39 -9.38 -5.29 10.92
N CYS A 40 -8.35 -4.48 11.21
CA CYS A 40 -7.14 -4.93 11.89
C CYS A 40 -6.97 -4.33 13.29
N GLU A 41 -7.92 -3.51 13.74
CA GLU A 41 -7.94 -2.80 15.02
C GLU A 41 -6.63 -2.05 15.30
N LYS A 42 -6.03 -1.49 14.24
CA LYS A 42 -4.76 -0.76 14.30
C LYS A 42 -4.89 0.63 13.70
N GLU A 43 -4.05 1.52 14.20
CA GLU A 43 -3.83 2.85 13.64
C GLU A 43 -3.06 2.74 12.32
N VAL A 44 -3.63 3.36 11.29
CA VAL A 44 -3.06 3.49 9.94
C VAL A 44 -2.55 4.91 9.80
N HIS A 45 -1.25 5.04 9.53
CA HIS A 45 -0.58 6.31 9.37
C HIS A 45 -0.50 6.67 7.89
N PHE A 46 -0.99 7.86 7.52
CA PHE A 46 -0.82 8.38 6.17
C PHE A 46 0.58 8.92 5.98
N CYS A 47 1.34 8.30 5.10
CA CYS A 47 2.69 8.70 4.76
C CYS A 47 2.71 9.27 3.35
N GLU A 48 3.05 10.55 3.23
CA GLU A 48 3.24 11.23 1.95
C GLU A 48 4.67 11.05 1.42
N ASP A 49 5.64 10.86 2.32
CA ASP A 49 7.05 10.68 1.99
C ASP A 49 7.53 9.24 2.23
N ASP A 50 8.38 8.75 1.33
CA ASP A 50 8.99 7.42 1.41
C ASP A 50 9.80 7.20 2.71
N LYS A 51 10.40 8.26 3.29
CA LYS A 51 11.16 8.16 4.56
C LYS A 51 10.24 7.91 5.74
N GLU A 52 9.11 8.61 5.81
CA GLU A 52 8.10 8.41 6.87
C GLU A 52 7.47 7.04 6.73
N LEU A 53 7.16 6.63 5.50
CA LEU A 53 6.65 5.31 5.17
C LEU A 53 7.61 4.21 5.67
N THR A 54 8.89 4.31 5.31
CA THR A 54 9.89 3.31 5.68
C THR A 54 10.09 3.23 7.19
N SER A 55 10.10 4.37 7.88
CA SER A 55 10.26 4.42 9.33
C SER A 55 9.07 3.76 10.02
N SER A 56 7.85 4.14 9.64
CA SER A 56 6.61 3.58 10.21
C SER A 56 6.48 2.07 9.94
N ILE A 57 6.91 1.59 8.77
CA ILE A 57 6.95 0.15 8.47
C ILE A 57 7.93 -0.59 9.39
N ARG A 58 9.13 -0.01 9.62
CA ARG A 58 10.13 -0.59 10.53
C ARG A 58 9.61 -0.69 11.97
N ASP A 59 8.82 0.29 12.40
CA ASP A 59 8.14 0.29 13.68
C ASP A 59 6.87 -0.60 13.73
N ASN A 60 6.59 -1.38 12.67
CA ASN A 60 5.44 -2.30 12.57
C ASN A 60 4.07 -1.61 12.62
N PHE A 61 3.99 -0.34 12.21
CA PHE A 61 2.75 0.40 12.05
C PHE A 61 2.14 0.17 10.67
N CYS A 62 0.80 0.12 10.61
CA CYS A 62 0.07 0.13 9.35
C CYS A 62 0.25 1.50 8.70
N VAL A 63 0.48 1.52 7.39
CA VAL A 63 0.75 2.75 6.65
C VAL A 63 -0.12 2.81 5.42
N ALA A 64 -0.67 3.99 5.13
CA ALA A 64 -1.40 4.29 3.91
C ALA A 64 -0.61 5.33 3.11
N PHE A 65 -0.52 5.14 1.80
CA PHE A 65 0.14 6.09 0.90
C PHE A 65 -0.56 6.09 -0.45
N GLU A 66 -0.46 7.20 -1.16
CA GLU A 66 -1.06 7.33 -2.50
C GLU A 66 -0.31 6.44 -3.51
N ARG A 67 -1.07 5.67 -4.29
CA ARG A 67 -0.52 4.85 -5.37
C ARG A 67 -0.15 5.77 -6.53
N VAL A 68 1.07 6.30 -6.49
CA VAL A 68 1.66 6.94 -7.66
C VAL A 68 1.99 5.82 -8.65
N GLU A 69 1.21 5.69 -9.72
CA GLU A 69 1.50 4.79 -10.84
C GLU A 69 2.81 5.21 -11.53
N LYS A 70 3.94 4.82 -10.93
CA LYS A 70 5.24 4.86 -11.60
C LYS A 70 5.20 3.74 -12.63
N ASN A 71 4.69 4.06 -13.82
CA ASN A 71 4.64 3.22 -15.03
C ASN A 71 5.85 2.27 -15.09
N ARG A 72 5.72 1.09 -14.48
CA ARG A 72 6.79 0.09 -14.42
C ARG A 72 6.80 -0.58 -15.77
N ILE A 73 7.65 -0.07 -16.65
CA ILE A 73 8.15 -0.83 -17.78
C ILE A 73 8.92 -2.01 -17.15
N VAL A 74 8.25 -3.11 -16.88
CA VAL A 74 8.89 -4.34 -16.41
C VAL A 74 9.76 -4.84 -17.55
N LYS A 75 11.06 -4.60 -17.46
CA LYS A 75 12.04 -5.14 -18.39
C LYS A 75 12.07 -6.66 -18.16
N LEU A 76 11.30 -7.40 -18.95
CA LEU A 76 11.31 -8.86 -18.99
C LEU A 76 12.73 -9.33 -19.38
N MET A 77 13.55 -9.69 -18.39
CA MET A 77 14.77 -10.44 -18.60
C MET A 77 14.43 -11.93 -18.58
N GLY A 78 14.47 -12.59 -19.75
CA GLY A 78 14.43 -14.05 -19.81
C GLY A 78 13.81 -14.66 -21.05
N LEU A 79 14.25 -14.27 -22.25
CA LEU A 79 14.12 -15.18 -23.40
C LEU A 79 15.30 -16.16 -23.32
N ILE A 80 15.08 -17.33 -22.71
CA ILE A 80 15.96 -18.48 -22.92
C ILE A 80 15.80 -18.87 -24.39
N ARG A 81 16.82 -18.60 -25.21
CA ARG A 81 16.89 -19.20 -26.54
C ARG A 81 17.08 -20.70 -26.34
N PRO A 82 16.21 -21.58 -26.88
CA PRO A 82 16.55 -22.98 -26.93
C PRO A 82 17.79 -23.13 -27.82
N ASP A 83 18.83 -23.72 -27.26
CA ASP A 83 20.03 -24.15 -27.97
C ASP A 83 19.59 -25.19 -29.02
N SER A 84 19.54 -24.78 -30.28
CA SER A 84 19.29 -25.68 -31.40
C SER A 84 20.52 -26.54 -31.62
N ARG A 85 20.44 -27.79 -31.17
CA ARG A 85 21.35 -28.89 -31.49
C ARG A 85 21.22 -29.31 -32.96
#